data_AF-A0A317ZAH7-F1
#
_entry.id   AF-A0A317ZAH7-F1
#
_cell.length_a   1.000
_cell.length_b   1.000
_cell.length_c   1.000
_cell.angle_alpha   90.00
_cell.angle_beta   90.00
_cell.angle_gamma   90.00
#
_symmetry.space_group_name_H-M   'P 1'
#
loop_
_entity.id
_entity.type
_entity.pdbx_description
1 polymer ?
#
loop_
_entity_poly.entity_id
_entity_poly.type
_entity_poly.pdbx_seq_one_letter_code
_entity_poly.pdbx_strand_id
1 'polypeptide(L)'
;AYDLTLEGSAILNQKTSLNPNITYTTYTAEASHKGASGKEVPNVGVFPLMDLTSRIIGSDARLEWRKNDGVVAVISSLFPLNQPFVKVSSDALATRRGIWQVRPVLKNWDHVDFIGIDIFDLKRTGGELAKFYMSIMDNLLHIEALDMAAHIKKSAS
;
A
#
# COMPACT_ATOMS: atom_id res chain seq x y z
N ALA A 1 10.42 -4.49 -16.98
CA ALA A 1 10.51 -3.02 -16.85
C ALA A 1 9.23 -2.32 -17.30
N TYR A 2 8.73 -2.57 -18.53
CA TYR A 2 7.57 -1.86 -19.09
C TYR A 2 6.31 -1.87 -18.21
N ASP A 3 5.94 -3.00 -17.60
CA ASP A 3 4.72 -3.10 -16.78
C ASP A 3 4.74 -2.20 -15.52
N LEU A 4 5.92 -1.78 -15.05
CA LEU A 4 6.09 -0.84 -13.93
C LEU A 4 6.01 0.64 -14.37
N THR A 5 5.88 0.91 -15.67
CA THR A 5 5.58 2.27 -16.16
C THR A 5 4.11 2.59 -15.95
N LEU A 6 3.77 3.89 -15.95
CA LEU A 6 2.38 4.34 -15.84
C LEU A 6 1.50 3.77 -16.96
N GLU A 7 2.03 3.68 -18.18
CA GLU A 7 1.32 3.14 -19.34
C GLU A 7 1.10 1.63 -19.20
N GLY A 8 2.16 0.87 -18.93
CA GLY A 8 2.07 -0.57 -18.76
C GLY A 8 1.13 -0.98 -17.62
N SER A 9 1.24 -0.32 -16.47
CA SER A 9 0.34 -0.52 -15.34
C SER A 9 -1.11 -0.11 -15.66
N ALA A 10 -1.34 0.96 -16.43
CA ALA A 10 -2.68 1.35 -16.85
C ALA A 10 -3.31 0.32 -17.81
N ILE A 11 -2.54 -0.26 -18.72
CA ILE A 11 -3.00 -1.35 -19.60
C ILE A 11 -3.37 -2.58 -18.77
N LEU A 12 -2.58 -2.92 -17.76
CA LEU A 12 -2.90 -4.02 -16.85
C LEU A 12 -4.19 -3.76 -16.06
N ASN A 13 -4.39 -2.53 -15.57
CA ASN A 13 -5.61 -2.15 -14.85
C ASN A 13 -6.86 -2.30 -15.73
N GLN A 14 -6.77 -2.05 -17.03
CA GLN A 14 -7.87 -2.25 -17.99
C GLN A 14 -8.15 -3.73 -18.29
N LYS A 15 -7.15 -4.61 -18.12
CA LYS A 15 -7.26 -6.05 -18.34
C LYS A 15 -7.70 -6.83 -17.10
N THR A 16 -7.85 -6.16 -15.97
CA THR A 16 -8.21 -6.79 -14.69
C THR A 16 -9.55 -6.27 -14.18
N SER A 17 -10.28 -7.14 -13.49
CA SER A 17 -11.54 -6.82 -12.85
C SER A 17 -11.59 -7.42 -11.44
N LEU A 18 -12.32 -6.79 -10.54
CA LEU A 18 -12.48 -7.30 -9.18
C LEU A 18 -13.40 -8.53 -9.16
N ASN A 19 -12.95 -9.57 -8.47
CA ASN A 19 -13.77 -10.73 -8.17
C ASN A 19 -14.64 -10.42 -6.94
N PRO A 20 -15.98 -10.54 -7.02
CA PRO A 20 -16.88 -10.24 -5.91
C PRO A 20 -16.69 -11.17 -4.70
N ASN A 21 -15.96 -12.27 -4.84
CA ASN A 21 -15.69 -13.23 -3.77
C ASN A 21 -14.29 -13.06 -3.13
N ILE A 22 -13.47 -12.11 -3.60
CA ILE A 22 -12.13 -11.87 -3.04
C ILE A 22 -12.15 -10.60 -2.18
N THR A 23 -11.49 -10.65 -1.03
CA THR A 23 -11.23 -9.49 -0.19
C THR A 23 -9.93 -8.82 -0.63
N TYR A 24 -10.00 -7.54 -0.99
CA TYR A 24 -8.84 -6.76 -1.43
C TYR A 24 -8.49 -5.72 -0.39
N THR A 25 -7.21 -5.63 0.02
CA THR A 25 -6.71 -4.64 0.97
C THR A 25 -5.37 -4.11 0.49
N THR A 26 -5.15 -2.80 0.57
CA THR A 26 -3.85 -2.18 0.24
C THR A 26 -3.21 -1.56 1.48
N TYR A 27 -1.88 -1.59 1.49
CA TYR A 27 -1.03 -0.89 2.45
C TYR A 27 -0.07 -0.01 1.66
N THR A 28 -0.01 1.27 2.02
CA THR A 28 0.75 2.28 1.28
C THR A 28 1.65 3.03 2.24
N ALA A 29 2.87 3.32 1.82
CA ALA A 29 3.83 4.09 2.60
C ALA A 29 4.18 5.44 1.95
N GLU A 30 4.71 6.35 2.76
CA GLU A 30 5.22 7.65 2.36
C GLU A 30 6.47 7.96 3.19
N ALA A 31 7.61 8.06 2.52
CA ALA A 31 8.88 8.45 3.10
C ALA A 31 9.48 9.68 2.40
N SER A 32 8.64 10.58 1.93
CA SER A 32 9.04 11.88 1.40
C SER A 32 8.41 13.03 2.20
N HIS A 33 9.02 14.21 2.10
CA HIS A 33 8.45 15.46 2.57
C HIS A 33 8.68 16.60 1.58
N LYS A 34 7.83 17.62 1.66
CA LYS A 34 7.96 18.82 0.84
C LYS A 34 9.19 19.63 1.27
N GLY A 35 10.16 19.76 0.37
CA GLY A 35 11.34 20.60 0.53
C GLY A 35 11.08 22.08 0.19
N ALA A 36 12.11 22.91 0.35
CA ALA A 36 12.03 24.36 0.15
C ALA A 36 11.58 24.78 -1.28
N SER A 37 11.92 24.00 -2.30
CA SER A 37 11.52 24.25 -3.70
C SER A 37 10.08 23.79 -4.01
N GLY A 38 9.35 23.26 -3.03
CA GLY A 38 8.01 22.71 -3.20
C GLY A 38 7.96 21.32 -3.86
N LYS A 39 9.11 20.72 -4.16
CA LYS A 39 9.26 19.32 -4.57
C LYS A 39 9.28 18.39 -3.35
N GLU A 40 8.91 17.14 -3.53
CA GLU A 40 9.08 16.12 -2.50
C GLU A 40 10.53 15.61 -2.53
N VAL A 41 11.13 15.46 -1.36
CA VAL A 41 12.49 14.93 -1.17
C VAL A 41 12.43 13.77 -0.16
N PRO A 42 13.33 12.77 -0.25
CA PRO A 42 13.31 11.64 0.67
C PRO A 42 13.54 12.08 2.11
N ASN A 43 12.86 11.41 3.04
CA ASN A 43 13.05 11.58 4.47
C ASN A 43 14.42 11.03 4.91
N VAL A 44 14.92 11.51 6.04
CA VAL A 44 16.09 10.92 6.69
C VAL A 44 15.73 9.51 7.18
N GLY A 45 16.43 8.51 6.67
CA GLY A 45 16.20 7.09 6.97
C GLY A 45 15.66 6.29 5.79
N VAL A 46 15.34 6.92 4.65
CA VAL A 46 15.07 6.17 3.41
C VAL A 46 16.31 5.39 3.00
N PHE A 47 16.11 4.15 2.57
CA PHE A 47 17.16 3.27 2.08
C PHE A 47 18.01 3.97 1.02
N PRO A 48 19.33 4.07 1.18
CA PRO A 48 20.17 4.96 0.35
C PRO A 48 20.06 4.73 -1.17
N LEU A 49 19.78 3.50 -1.61
CA LEU A 49 19.61 3.18 -3.03
C LEU A 49 18.34 3.80 -3.66
N MET A 50 17.41 4.28 -2.84
CA MET A 50 16.14 4.87 -3.28
C MET A 50 16.13 6.41 -3.25
N ASP A 51 17.21 7.07 -2.82
CA ASP A 51 17.26 8.54 -2.75
C ASP A 51 17.03 9.17 -4.15
N LEU A 52 17.72 8.66 -5.17
CA LEU A 52 17.61 9.18 -6.54
C LEU A 52 16.21 8.97 -7.11
N THR A 53 15.64 7.76 -6.96
CA THR A 53 14.30 7.44 -7.46
C THR A 53 13.24 8.27 -6.74
N SER A 54 13.39 8.48 -5.43
CA SER A 54 12.48 9.31 -4.63
C SER A 54 12.44 10.75 -5.14
N ARG A 55 13.60 11.33 -5.47
CA ARG A 55 13.71 12.70 -6.00
C ARG A 55 13.15 12.83 -7.42
N ILE A 56 13.30 11.78 -8.25
CA ILE A 56 12.71 11.75 -9.59
C ILE A 56 11.18 11.80 -9.48
N ILE A 57 10.58 10.93 -8.67
CA ILE A 57 9.13 10.91 -8.43
C ILE A 57 8.68 12.24 -7.79
N GLY A 58 9.40 12.70 -6.78
CA GLY A 58 9.11 13.94 -6.05
C GLY A 58 9.23 15.23 -6.88
N SER A 59 9.79 15.12 -8.09
CA SER A 59 9.91 16.20 -9.07
C SER A 59 8.85 16.14 -10.18
N ASP A 60 7.89 15.20 -10.14
CA ASP A 60 6.84 15.08 -11.17
C ASP A 60 6.11 16.42 -11.38
N ALA A 61 5.75 16.72 -12.61
CA ALA A 61 5.01 17.94 -12.95
C ALA A 61 3.65 18.00 -12.24
N ARG A 62 3.03 16.84 -11.99
CA ARG A 62 1.74 16.66 -11.32
C ARG A 62 1.97 16.53 -9.81
N LEU A 63 1.35 17.40 -9.03
CA LEU A 63 1.60 17.51 -7.58
C LEU A 63 1.19 16.24 -6.83
N GLU A 64 0.09 15.60 -7.24
CA GLU A 64 -0.48 14.41 -6.64
C GLU A 64 0.39 13.15 -6.82
N TRP A 65 1.36 13.18 -7.75
CA TRP A 65 2.31 12.09 -8.01
C TRP A 65 3.61 12.19 -7.23
N ARG A 66 3.85 13.31 -6.52
CA ARG A 66 5.17 13.57 -5.93
C ARG A 66 5.45 12.78 -4.66
N LYS A 67 4.44 12.58 -3.81
CA LYS A 67 4.61 11.86 -2.54
C LYS A 67 4.91 10.40 -2.82
N ASN A 68 5.94 9.85 -2.18
CA ASN A 68 6.42 8.52 -2.50
C ASN A 68 7.08 7.81 -1.32
N ASP A 69 7.30 6.50 -1.49
CA ASP A 69 7.99 5.61 -0.55
C ASP A 69 9.44 5.33 -0.96
N GLY A 70 9.99 6.10 -1.90
CA GLY A 70 11.31 5.88 -2.48
C GLY A 70 11.26 5.44 -3.94
N VAL A 71 10.33 4.56 -4.31
CA VAL A 71 10.25 3.98 -5.68
C VAL A 71 8.84 3.97 -6.28
N VAL A 72 7.81 4.13 -5.47
CA VAL A 72 6.41 4.17 -5.89
C VAL A 72 5.74 5.44 -5.35
N ALA A 73 5.00 6.14 -6.21
CA ALA A 73 4.17 7.27 -5.78
C ALA A 73 3.00 6.77 -4.93
N VAL A 74 2.66 7.49 -3.85
CA VAL A 74 1.57 7.15 -2.93
C VAL A 74 0.27 6.86 -3.68
N ILE A 75 -0.12 7.74 -4.62
CA ILE A 75 -1.34 7.58 -5.41
C ILE A 75 -1.38 6.25 -6.20
N SER A 76 -0.23 5.73 -6.62
CA SER A 76 -0.12 4.48 -7.37
C SER A 76 -0.26 3.25 -6.47
N SER A 77 0.05 3.36 -5.18
CA SER A 77 0.00 2.25 -4.21
C SER A 77 -1.39 2.11 -3.56
N LEU A 78 -2.19 3.19 -3.54
CA LEU A 78 -3.50 3.18 -2.86
C LEU A 78 -4.47 2.15 -3.45
N PHE A 79 -4.65 2.15 -4.77
CA PHE A 79 -5.50 1.21 -5.51
C PHE A 79 -5.30 1.42 -7.03
N PRO A 80 -5.60 0.43 -7.88
CA PRO A 80 -5.67 0.60 -9.33
C PRO A 80 -6.69 1.66 -9.75
N LEU A 81 -6.26 2.65 -10.54
CA LEU A 81 -7.14 3.68 -11.08
C LEU A 81 -8.35 3.05 -11.81
N ASN A 82 -9.53 3.65 -11.64
CA ASN A 82 -10.82 3.20 -12.18
C ASN A 82 -11.39 1.90 -11.59
N GLN A 83 -10.81 1.35 -10.52
CA GLN A 83 -11.43 0.26 -9.75
C GLN A 83 -12.07 0.80 -8.46
N PRO A 84 -13.19 0.20 -7.98
CA PRO A 84 -13.88 0.69 -6.80
C PRO A 84 -13.03 0.47 -5.54
N PHE A 85 -13.06 1.45 -4.65
CA PHE A 85 -12.33 1.42 -3.39
C PHE A 85 -13.14 2.04 -2.25
N VAL A 86 -12.75 1.71 -1.03
CA VAL A 86 -13.24 2.34 0.21
C VAL A 86 -12.07 2.55 1.15
N LYS A 87 -12.03 3.70 1.82
CA LYS A 87 -11.06 3.93 2.90
C LYS A 87 -11.51 3.20 4.15
N VAL A 88 -10.59 2.49 4.78
CA VAL A 88 -10.79 1.84 6.08
C VAL A 88 -9.82 2.44 7.09
N SER A 89 -10.24 2.59 8.34
CA SER A 89 -9.33 3.03 9.41
C SER A 89 -8.32 1.93 9.75
N SER A 90 -7.30 2.23 10.54
CA SER A 90 -6.27 1.25 10.93
C SER A 90 -6.81 0.15 11.84
N ASP A 91 -7.83 0.45 12.64
CA ASP A 91 -8.47 -0.43 13.63
C ASP A 91 -9.69 -1.19 13.08
N ALA A 92 -10.24 -0.78 11.93
CA ALA A 92 -11.37 -1.48 11.33
C ALA A 92 -10.96 -2.83 10.73
N LEU A 93 -11.87 -3.81 10.76
CA LEU A 93 -11.72 -5.04 9.98
C LEU A 93 -11.92 -4.73 8.49
N ALA A 94 -10.94 -5.12 7.66
CA ALA A 94 -10.99 -5.01 6.22
C ALA A 94 -11.47 -6.33 5.59
N THR A 95 -12.76 -6.63 5.76
CA THR A 95 -13.39 -7.91 5.36
C THR A 95 -14.35 -7.80 4.16
N ARG A 96 -14.47 -6.62 3.54
CA ARG A 96 -15.37 -6.41 2.39
C ARG A 96 -14.81 -7.08 1.13
N ARG A 97 -15.65 -7.84 0.44
CA ARG A 97 -15.29 -8.48 -0.84
C ARG A 97 -15.58 -7.60 -2.04
N GLY A 98 -14.83 -7.80 -3.13
CA GLY A 98 -15.06 -7.15 -4.43
C GLY A 98 -14.73 -5.66 -4.47
N ILE A 99 -14.00 -5.12 -3.49
CA ILE A 99 -13.65 -3.70 -3.39
C ILE A 99 -12.28 -3.53 -2.73
N TRP A 100 -11.46 -2.61 -3.23
CA TRP A 100 -10.18 -2.28 -2.58
C TRP A 100 -10.42 -1.56 -1.26
N GLN A 101 -9.96 -2.15 -0.15
CA GLN A 101 -10.00 -1.54 1.17
C GLN A 101 -8.66 -0.87 1.46
N VAL A 102 -8.65 0.46 1.34
CA VAL A 102 -7.45 1.28 1.38
C VAL A 102 -7.17 1.66 2.83
N ARG A 103 -6.07 1.14 3.39
CA ARG A 103 -5.62 1.47 4.75
C ARG A 103 -4.99 2.87 4.79
N PRO A 104 -4.87 3.48 5.99
CA PRO A 104 -4.16 4.75 6.14
C PRO A 104 -2.71 4.64 5.68
N VAL A 105 -2.18 5.70 5.06
CA VAL A 105 -0.78 5.75 4.60
C VAL A 105 0.16 5.72 5.79
N LEU A 106 1.10 4.78 5.78
CA LEU A 106 2.17 4.64 6.77
C LEU A 106 3.22 5.74 6.54
N LYS A 107 3.28 6.69 7.48
CA LYS A 107 4.22 7.81 7.40
C LYS A 107 5.61 7.41 7.85
N ASN A 108 6.60 7.93 7.16
CA ASN A 108 8.02 7.67 7.37
C ASN A 108 8.44 6.22 7.13
N TRP A 109 7.60 5.42 6.49
CA TRP A 109 7.96 4.09 6.00
C TRP A 109 8.37 4.23 4.54
N ASP A 110 9.50 3.65 4.17
CA ASP A 110 9.90 3.53 2.78
C ASP A 110 9.46 2.19 2.19
N HIS A 111 9.77 1.96 0.91
CA HIS A 111 9.32 0.79 0.19
C HIS A 111 9.84 -0.53 0.78
N VAL A 112 11.05 -0.53 1.34
CA VAL A 112 11.73 -1.74 1.79
C VAL A 112 11.62 -1.97 3.29
N ASP A 113 11.17 -0.97 4.05
CA ASP A 113 10.71 -1.10 5.43
C ASP A 113 9.61 -2.14 5.59
N PHE A 114 8.71 -2.26 4.60
CA PHE A 114 7.65 -3.27 4.59
C PHE A 114 8.16 -4.71 4.71
N ILE A 115 9.41 -4.96 4.29
CA ILE A 115 10.02 -6.29 4.26
C ILE A 115 11.28 -6.38 5.13
N GLY A 116 11.61 -5.32 5.86
CA GLY A 116 12.67 -5.31 6.88
C GLY A 116 14.10 -5.45 6.35
N ILE A 117 14.37 -5.04 5.11
CA ILE A 117 15.72 -5.12 4.53
C ILE A 117 16.49 -3.80 4.60
N ASP A 118 15.87 -2.71 5.06
CA ASP A 118 16.60 -1.49 5.39
C ASP A 118 17.38 -1.68 6.70
N ILE A 119 18.60 -2.20 6.59
CA ILE A 119 19.51 -2.36 7.73
C ILE A 119 20.09 -1.02 8.23
N PHE A 120 19.85 0.08 7.52
CA PHE A 120 20.32 1.41 7.87
C PHE A 120 19.26 2.23 8.61
N ASP A 121 17.97 1.88 8.50
CA ASP A 121 16.91 2.51 9.28
C ASP A 121 16.79 1.91 10.69
N LEU A 122 17.45 2.57 11.65
CA LEU A 122 17.34 2.23 13.08
C LEU A 122 16.00 2.64 13.72
N LYS A 123 15.14 3.39 13.01
CA LYS A 123 13.81 3.79 13.51
C LYS A 123 12.77 2.70 13.33
N ARG A 124 12.88 1.89 12.27
CA ARG A 124 12.04 0.70 12.08
C ARG A 124 12.56 -0.44 12.92
N THR A 125 11.71 -0.93 13.81
CA THR A 125 12.09 -2.04 14.69
C THR A 125 11.49 -3.35 14.22
N GLY A 126 12.18 -4.47 14.47
CA GLY A 126 11.61 -5.79 14.22
C GLY A 126 10.29 -6.02 14.96
N GLY A 127 10.11 -5.41 16.14
CA GLY A 127 8.84 -5.45 16.89
C GLY A 127 7.70 -4.68 16.21
N GLU A 128 7.99 -3.54 15.59
CA GLU A 128 7.03 -2.77 14.78
C GLU A 128 6.62 -3.56 13.52
N LEU A 129 7.61 -4.12 12.81
CA LEU A 129 7.37 -4.94 11.62
C LEU A 129 6.56 -6.22 11.95
N ALA A 130 6.89 -6.90 13.06
CA ALA A 130 6.13 -8.05 13.52
C ALA A 130 4.67 -7.69 13.82
N LYS A 131 4.41 -6.56 14.49
CA LYS A 131 3.05 -6.09 14.75
C LYS A 131 2.28 -5.79 13.46
N PHE A 132 2.94 -5.19 12.47
CA PHE A 132 2.36 -4.94 11.16
C PHE A 132 1.89 -6.25 10.50
N TYR A 133 2.76 -7.25 10.40
CA TYR A 133 2.40 -8.55 9.82
C TYR A 133 1.36 -9.30 10.64
N MET A 134 1.43 -9.24 11.98
CA MET A 134 0.39 -9.83 12.84
C MET A 134 -0.98 -9.19 12.62
N SER A 135 -1.05 -7.89 12.34
CA SER A 135 -2.32 -7.22 11.99
C SER A 135 -2.90 -7.69 10.65
N ILE A 136 -2.04 -8.02 9.68
CA ILE A 136 -2.48 -8.61 8.40
C ILE A 136 -3.05 -10.00 8.66
N MET A 137 -2.34 -10.83 9.43
CA MET A 137 -2.78 -12.18 9.77
C MET A 137 -4.08 -12.18 10.55
N ASP A 138 -4.24 -11.29 11.53
CA ASP A 138 -5.49 -11.12 12.27
C ASP A 138 -6.66 -10.78 11.34
N ASN A 139 -6.47 -9.86 10.39
CA ASN A 139 -7.49 -9.53 9.40
C ASN A 139 -7.83 -10.73 8.50
N LEU A 140 -6.85 -11.53 8.10
CA LEU A 140 -7.07 -12.76 7.31
C LEU A 140 -7.90 -13.79 8.08
N LEU A 141 -7.60 -14.01 9.36
CA LEU A 141 -8.37 -14.92 10.22
C LEU A 141 -9.83 -14.49 10.36
N HIS A 142 -10.09 -13.18 10.43
CA HIS A 142 -11.45 -12.66 10.44
C HIS A 142 -12.19 -12.91 9.12
N ILE A 143 -11.50 -12.85 7.97
CA ILE A 143 -12.08 -13.22 6.68
C ILE A 143 -12.45 -14.70 6.67
N GLU A 144 -11.53 -15.58 7.10
CA GLU A 144 -11.79 -17.03 7.18
C GLU A 144 -12.98 -17.37 8.09
N ALA A 145 -13.07 -16.72 9.26
CA ALA A 145 -14.18 -16.91 10.18
C ALA A 145 -15.54 -16.54 9.54
N LEU A 146 -15.58 -15.46 8.76
CA LEU A 146 -16.78 -15.03 8.04
C LEU A 146 -17.14 -15.98 6.89
N ASP A 147 -16.14 -16.52 6.19
CA ASP A 147 -16.32 -17.53 5.14
C ASP A 147 -16.94 -18.81 5.71
N MET A 148 -16.38 -19.32 6.83
CA MET A 148 -16.91 -20.50 7.52
C MET A 148 -18.34 -20.29 8.00
N ALA A 149 -18.63 -19.14 8.62
CA ALA A 149 -19.98 -18.82 9.07
C ALA A 149 -20.99 -18.74 7.92
N ALA A 150 -20.57 -18.18 6.77
CA ALA A 150 -21.41 -18.12 5.57
C ALA A 150 -21.67 -19.52 4.97
N HIS A 151 -20.67 -20.41 5.00
CA HIS A 151 -20.80 -21.78 4.52
C HIS A 151 -21.77 -22.60 5.40
N ILE A 152 -21.62 -22.53 6.73
CA ILE A 152 -22.50 -23.23 7.67
C ILE A 152 -23.97 -22.80 7.50
N LYS A 153 -24.21 -21.49 7.31
CA LYS A 153 -25.56 -20.96 7.07
C LYS A 153 -26.18 -21.50 5.78
N LYS A 154 -25.40 -21.63 4.71
CA LYS A 154 -25.88 -22.20 3.44
C LYS A 154 -26.15 -23.70 3.51
N SER A 155 -25.40 -24.46 4.31
CA SER A 155 -25.65 -25.90 4.50
C SER A 155 -26.86 -26.21 5.39
N ALA A 156 -27.31 -25.24 6.19
CA ALA A 156 -28.44 -25.37 7.10
C ALA A 156 -29.78 -24.88 6.51
N SER A 157 -29.76 -24.33 5.30
CA SER A 157 -30.94 -23.85 4.54
C SER A 157 -31.25 -24.76 3.37
#